data_AF-A0A3D4A4K0-F1
#
_entry.id   AF-A0A3D4A4K0-F1
#
_cell.length_a   1.000
_cell.length_b   1.000
_cell.length_c   1.000
_cell.angle_alpha   90.00
_cell.angle_beta   90.00
_cell.angle_gamma   90.00
#
_symmetry.space_group_name_H-M   'P 1'
#
loop_
_entity.id
_entity.type
_entity.pdbx_description
1 polymer ?
#
loop_
_entity_poly.entity_id
_entity_poly.type
_entity_poly.pdbx_seq_one_letter_code
_entity_poly.pdbx_strand_id
1 'polypeptide(L)'
;MSDNGSADIQQLQADAKAKLDEHTVEMVQWHFNEATGSPFWLEKKSELNFDPLTEVNSFEDLRKFPLFEDEWLRGGPVRRWVPKGLENEPTYVFETGGTTGIPKSRVVMRDHWRDYEMFSHTLPDEYFPKGSNWLMLGPSGPRRLRLAVEHLAQYRGGISFCIDLDPRWVVKLIKKGWMEHLEEYKKHCIDQAVTVLTAGHDIKCMFATPKLLDQLCTALEERGTSIKEVGITGIFSGGTEFTPQWTRYCIEELFGGPTEQSGIYMTPTYGNTLMGLACSKPVTAEEKYKIS
;
A
#
# COMPACT_ATOMS: atom_id res chain seq x y z
N MET A 1 -36.47 -23.53 3.82
CA MET A 1 -35.97 -22.41 2.99
C MET A 1 -34.46 -22.19 3.19
N SER A 2 -33.67 -23.26 3.36
CA SER A 2 -32.23 -23.18 3.69
C SER A 2 -31.29 -23.73 2.60
N ASP A 3 -31.82 -24.33 1.52
CA ASP A 3 -31.01 -24.93 0.44
C ASP A 3 -30.59 -23.94 -0.66
N ASN A 4 -31.40 -22.90 -0.92
CA ASN A 4 -31.13 -21.97 -2.03
C ASN A 4 -29.88 -21.08 -1.78
N GLY A 5 -29.57 -20.75 -0.52
CA GLY A 5 -28.39 -19.94 -0.18
C GLY A 5 -27.07 -20.70 -0.29
N SER A 6 -27.09 -22.02 -0.10
CA SER A 6 -25.90 -22.87 -0.23
C SER A 6 -25.53 -23.08 -1.71
N ALA A 7 -26.53 -23.34 -2.57
CA ALA A 7 -26.33 -23.51 -4.00
C ALA A 7 -25.80 -22.22 -4.68
N ASP A 8 -26.26 -21.05 -4.23
CA ASP A 8 -25.81 -19.74 -4.73
C ASP A 8 -24.34 -19.46 -4.36
N ILE A 9 -23.93 -19.75 -3.12
CA ILE A 9 -22.53 -19.62 -2.70
C ILE A 9 -21.61 -20.57 -3.49
N GLN A 10 -22.04 -21.81 -3.73
CA GLN A 10 -21.25 -22.77 -4.51
C GLN A 10 -21.04 -22.30 -5.95
N GLN A 11 -22.08 -21.73 -6.57
CA GLN A 11 -21.96 -21.16 -7.92
C GLN A 11 -21.01 -19.96 -7.94
N LEU A 12 -21.13 -19.03 -6.98
CA LEU A 12 -20.22 -17.89 -6.86
C LEU A 12 -18.76 -18.32 -6.66
N GLN A 13 -18.53 -19.37 -5.87
CA GLN A 13 -17.20 -19.96 -5.68
C GLN A 13 -16.65 -20.56 -6.99
N ALA A 14 -17.48 -21.29 -7.73
CA ALA A 14 -17.10 -21.86 -9.02
C ALA A 14 -16.75 -20.78 -10.04
N ASP A 15 -17.58 -19.73 -10.14
CA ASP A 15 -17.36 -18.61 -11.07
C ASP A 15 -16.11 -17.81 -10.72
N ALA A 16 -15.86 -17.56 -9.42
CA ALA A 16 -14.66 -16.89 -8.97
C ALA A 16 -13.40 -17.72 -9.26
N LYS A 17 -13.47 -19.05 -9.07
CA LYS A 17 -12.37 -19.95 -9.43
C LYS A 17 -12.10 -19.94 -10.94
N ALA A 18 -13.13 -20.02 -11.77
CA ALA A 18 -12.98 -20.01 -13.22
C ALA A 18 -12.30 -18.72 -13.71
N LYS A 19 -12.71 -17.55 -13.18
CA LYS A 19 -12.07 -16.26 -13.48
C LYS A 19 -10.61 -16.20 -13.05
N LEU A 20 -10.29 -16.76 -11.87
CA LEU A 20 -8.91 -16.82 -11.38
C LEU A 20 -8.03 -17.71 -12.27
N ASP A 21 -8.56 -18.87 -12.68
CA ASP A 21 -7.85 -19.80 -13.57
C ASP A 21 -7.62 -19.15 -14.95
N GLU A 22 -8.64 -18.53 -15.55
CA GLU A 22 -8.54 -17.80 -16.82
C GLU A 22 -7.50 -16.68 -16.76
N HIS A 23 -7.58 -15.82 -15.73
CA HIS A 23 -6.62 -14.73 -15.55
C HIS A 23 -5.20 -15.24 -15.35
N THR A 24 -5.02 -16.35 -14.61
CA THR A 24 -3.70 -16.96 -14.42
C THR A 24 -3.09 -17.37 -15.75
N VAL A 25 -3.87 -18.08 -16.59
CA VAL A 25 -3.41 -18.52 -17.90
C VAL A 25 -3.04 -17.30 -18.76
N GLU A 26 -3.89 -16.28 -18.80
CA GLU A 26 -3.63 -15.04 -19.54
C GLU A 26 -2.31 -14.38 -19.11
N MET A 27 -2.05 -14.26 -17.80
CA MET A 27 -0.83 -13.63 -17.30
C MET A 27 0.42 -14.47 -17.57
N VAL A 28 0.33 -15.80 -17.47
CA VAL A 28 1.45 -16.68 -17.83
C VAL A 28 1.73 -16.59 -19.33
N GLN A 29 0.71 -16.60 -20.18
CA GLN A 29 0.87 -16.36 -21.62
C GLN A 29 1.55 -15.02 -21.87
N TRP A 30 1.10 -13.94 -21.23
CA TRP A 30 1.69 -12.61 -21.39
C TRP A 30 3.17 -12.56 -21.00
N HIS A 31 3.55 -13.14 -19.86
CA HIS A 31 4.92 -13.03 -19.33
C HIS A 31 5.93 -13.93 -20.04
N PHE A 32 5.48 -15.06 -20.60
CA PHE A 32 6.35 -16.07 -21.24
C PHE A 32 6.27 -16.09 -22.78
N ASN A 33 5.41 -15.27 -23.40
CA ASN A 33 5.37 -15.09 -24.85
C ASN A 33 6.46 -14.12 -25.33
N GLU A 34 7.20 -14.47 -26.38
CA GLU A 34 8.33 -13.69 -26.89
C GLU A 34 7.98 -12.27 -27.35
N ALA A 35 6.73 -12.04 -27.75
CA ALA A 35 6.25 -10.74 -28.22
C ALA A 35 5.95 -9.76 -27.06
N THR A 36 5.59 -10.27 -25.88
CA THR A 36 5.09 -9.45 -24.77
C THR A 36 5.94 -9.54 -23.52
N GLY A 37 6.60 -10.67 -23.27
CA GLY A 37 7.34 -10.99 -22.06
C GLY A 37 8.55 -10.10 -21.79
N SER A 38 9.02 -10.13 -20.54
CA SER A 38 10.24 -9.45 -20.12
C SER A 38 11.47 -10.31 -20.39
N PRO A 39 12.64 -9.73 -20.72
CA PRO A 39 13.88 -10.49 -20.91
C PRO A 39 14.17 -11.50 -19.80
N PHE A 40 13.95 -11.13 -18.54
CA PHE A 40 14.15 -12.02 -17.40
C PHE A 40 13.29 -13.30 -17.47
N TRP A 41 11.98 -13.16 -17.63
CA TRP A 41 11.07 -14.31 -17.69
C TRP A 41 11.26 -15.17 -18.93
N LEU A 42 11.63 -14.56 -20.07
CA LEU A 42 11.94 -15.30 -21.29
C LEU A 42 13.22 -16.12 -21.15
N GLU A 43 14.26 -15.57 -20.50
CA GLU A 43 15.47 -16.32 -20.15
C GLU A 43 15.14 -17.46 -19.16
N LYS A 44 14.39 -17.15 -18.09
CA LYS A 44 13.97 -18.15 -17.11
C LYS A 44 13.16 -19.29 -17.71
N LYS A 45 12.34 -19.02 -18.75
CA LYS A 45 11.61 -20.06 -19.48
C LYS A 45 12.52 -21.20 -19.92
N SER A 46 13.73 -20.89 -20.39
CA SER A 46 14.69 -21.88 -20.89
C SER A 46 15.31 -22.76 -19.80
N GLU A 47 15.19 -22.36 -18.53
CA GLU A 47 15.70 -23.09 -17.37
C GLU A 47 14.62 -23.99 -16.73
N LEU A 48 13.34 -23.82 -17.08
CA LEU A 48 12.24 -24.61 -16.54
C LEU A 48 12.25 -26.02 -17.12
N ASN A 49 11.85 -26.99 -16.31
CA ASN A 49 11.66 -28.38 -16.72
C ASN A 49 10.27 -28.67 -17.31
N PHE A 50 9.49 -27.62 -17.58
CA PHE A 50 8.14 -27.66 -18.17
C PHE A 50 7.94 -26.41 -19.05
N ASP A 51 7.03 -26.48 -20.02
CA ASP A 51 6.68 -25.32 -20.84
C ASP A 51 5.49 -24.55 -20.23
N PRO A 52 5.70 -23.34 -19.68
CA PRO A 52 4.62 -22.59 -19.04
C PRO A 52 3.51 -22.17 -20.01
N LEU A 53 3.77 -22.14 -21.32
CA LEU A 53 2.74 -21.77 -22.31
C LEU A 53 1.77 -22.89 -22.64
N THR A 54 2.09 -24.15 -22.31
CA THR A 54 1.24 -25.31 -22.61
C THR A 54 0.85 -26.09 -21.36
N GLU A 55 1.65 -26.02 -20.31
CA GLU A 55 1.45 -26.81 -19.10
C GLU A 55 0.80 -26.04 -17.93
N VAL A 56 0.56 -24.73 -18.05
CA VAL A 56 -0.19 -23.95 -17.05
C VAL A 56 -1.60 -23.66 -17.56
N ASN A 57 -2.60 -24.29 -16.92
CA ASN A 57 -4.00 -24.21 -17.33
C ASN A 57 -4.93 -23.71 -16.21
N SER A 58 -4.38 -23.45 -15.02
CA SER A 58 -5.12 -23.04 -13.84
C SER A 58 -4.21 -22.36 -12.81
N PHE A 59 -4.80 -21.75 -11.79
CA PHE A 59 -4.06 -21.18 -10.66
C PHE A 59 -3.23 -22.21 -9.90
N GLU A 60 -3.73 -23.44 -9.81
CA GLU A 60 -3.05 -24.53 -9.10
C GLU A 60 -1.73 -24.93 -9.77
N ASP A 61 -1.67 -24.84 -11.10
CA ASP A 61 -0.45 -25.15 -11.87
C ASP A 61 0.70 -24.18 -11.58
N LEU A 62 0.46 -23.03 -10.94
CA LEU A 62 1.54 -22.13 -10.51
C LEU A 62 2.51 -22.81 -9.53
N ARG A 63 2.10 -23.89 -8.86
CA ARG A 63 2.97 -24.71 -7.99
C ARG A 63 4.09 -25.44 -8.76
N LYS A 64 4.02 -25.50 -10.09
CA LYS A 64 5.09 -26.04 -10.95
C LYS A 64 6.30 -25.12 -10.99
N PHE A 65 6.10 -23.80 -10.83
CA PHE A 65 7.22 -22.86 -10.78
C PHE A 65 8.04 -23.06 -9.50
N PRO A 66 9.37 -22.95 -9.59
CA PRO A 66 10.20 -22.87 -8.39
C PRO A 66 9.88 -21.60 -7.59
N LEU A 67 10.38 -21.56 -6.35
CA LEU A 67 10.25 -20.36 -5.51
C LEU A 67 10.93 -19.16 -6.19
N PHE A 68 10.33 -17.98 -6.02
CA PHE A 68 10.92 -16.74 -6.46
C PHE A 68 12.04 -16.33 -5.52
N GLU A 69 13.26 -16.16 -6.06
CA GLU A 69 14.41 -15.72 -5.26
C GLU A 69 14.43 -14.20 -5.17
N ASP A 70 14.30 -13.69 -3.95
CA ASP A 70 14.23 -12.24 -3.70
C ASP A 70 15.55 -11.51 -4.03
N GLU A 71 16.67 -12.22 -4.08
CA GLU A 71 17.97 -11.71 -4.49
C GLU A 71 18.03 -11.38 -5.99
N TRP A 72 17.14 -11.96 -6.83
CA TRP A 72 17.04 -11.57 -8.24
C TRP A 72 16.65 -10.10 -8.44
N LEU A 73 16.01 -9.50 -7.43
CA LEU A 73 15.62 -8.09 -7.44
C LEU A 73 16.79 -7.14 -7.12
N ARG A 74 17.96 -7.66 -6.77
CA ARG A 74 19.15 -6.84 -6.51
C ARG A 74 20.02 -6.71 -7.76
N GLY A 75 20.67 -5.56 -7.87
CA GLY A 75 21.56 -5.24 -8.99
C GLY A 75 20.81 -4.92 -10.28
N GLY A 76 21.54 -4.95 -11.38
CA GLY A 76 21.01 -4.57 -12.70
C GLY A 76 21.64 -5.38 -13.84
N PRO A 77 21.32 -5.02 -15.10
CA PRO A 77 20.46 -3.90 -15.49
C PRO A 77 18.98 -4.17 -15.18
N VAL A 78 18.28 -3.20 -14.56
CA VAL A 78 16.84 -3.35 -14.21
C VAL A 78 15.93 -3.44 -15.44
N ARG A 79 16.41 -3.01 -16.62
CA ARG A 79 15.69 -3.12 -17.90
C ARG A 79 15.24 -4.55 -18.22
N ARG A 80 15.91 -5.58 -17.68
CA ARG A 80 15.51 -7.00 -17.84
C ARG A 80 14.10 -7.31 -17.34
N TRP A 81 13.55 -6.48 -16.46
CA TRP A 81 12.22 -6.62 -15.90
C TRP A 81 11.13 -5.93 -16.71
N VAL A 82 11.48 -5.13 -17.73
CA VAL A 82 10.50 -4.44 -18.59
C VAL A 82 9.98 -5.43 -19.65
N PRO A 83 8.69 -5.79 -19.65
CA PRO A 83 8.07 -6.59 -20.71
C PRO A 83 8.08 -5.82 -22.02
N LYS A 84 8.38 -6.51 -23.13
CA LYS A 84 8.36 -5.92 -24.48
C LYS A 84 6.99 -5.29 -24.80
N GLY A 85 5.91 -5.92 -24.36
CA GLY A 85 4.55 -5.41 -24.54
C GLY A 85 4.28 -4.07 -23.83
N LEU A 86 5.20 -3.61 -22.96
CA LEU A 86 5.12 -2.35 -22.22
C LEU A 86 6.38 -1.48 -22.40
N GLU A 87 7.22 -1.75 -23.40
CA GLU A 87 8.56 -1.13 -23.50
C GLU A 87 8.57 0.39 -23.70
N ASN A 88 7.45 0.92 -24.19
CA ASN A 88 7.22 2.35 -24.46
C ASN A 88 6.44 3.05 -23.33
N GLU A 89 6.03 2.32 -22.29
CA GLU A 89 5.34 2.89 -21.14
C GLU A 89 6.36 3.54 -20.18
N PRO A 90 5.98 4.63 -19.50
CA PRO A 90 6.77 5.18 -18.39
C PRO A 90 7.12 4.09 -17.37
N THR A 91 8.41 3.99 -17.06
CA THR A 91 8.94 2.94 -16.19
C THR A 91 9.54 3.56 -14.94
N TYR A 92 9.13 3.06 -13.78
CA TYR A 92 9.56 3.51 -12.46
C TYR A 92 10.28 2.38 -11.73
N VAL A 93 11.05 2.74 -10.70
CA VAL A 93 11.70 1.79 -9.80
C VAL A 93 11.32 2.12 -8.37
N PHE A 94 10.80 1.11 -7.65
CA PHE A 94 10.59 1.19 -6.21
C PHE A 94 11.60 0.32 -5.47
N GLU A 95 12.15 0.88 -4.41
CA GLU A 95 13.17 0.21 -3.61
C GLU A 95 12.65 -0.21 -2.25
N THR A 96 13.14 -1.36 -1.81
CA THR A 96 12.96 -1.82 -0.43
C THR A 96 13.85 -1.05 0.55
N GLY A 97 13.68 -1.34 1.84
CA GLY A 97 14.34 -0.71 2.99
C GLY A 97 15.85 -0.46 2.88
N GLY A 98 16.57 -1.30 2.13
CA GLY A 98 17.98 -1.09 1.81
C GLY A 98 18.88 -0.92 3.03
N THR A 99 18.64 -1.67 4.11
CA THR A 99 19.34 -1.46 5.40
C THR A 99 20.69 -2.19 5.47
N THR A 100 20.95 -3.12 4.53
CA THR A 100 22.20 -3.88 4.34
C THR A 100 22.36 -4.25 2.84
N GLY A 101 23.31 -3.64 2.14
CA GLY A 101 23.62 -3.95 0.72
C GLY A 101 22.75 -3.24 -0.33
N ILE A 102 22.88 -3.70 -1.58
CA ILE A 102 22.13 -3.15 -2.73
C ILE A 102 20.62 -3.34 -2.51
N PRO A 103 19.78 -2.29 -2.50
CA PRO A 103 18.35 -2.45 -2.31
C PRO A 103 17.72 -3.35 -3.39
N LYS A 104 16.70 -4.12 -3.02
CA LYS A 104 15.84 -4.79 -4.00
C LYS A 104 15.05 -3.73 -4.77
N SER A 105 15.11 -3.80 -6.09
CA SER A 105 14.47 -2.89 -7.04
C SER A 105 13.30 -3.60 -7.72
N ARG A 106 12.10 -3.07 -7.55
CA ARG A 106 10.92 -3.49 -8.31
C ARG A 106 10.68 -2.50 -9.44
N VAL A 107 10.69 -3.01 -10.67
CA VAL A 107 10.27 -2.25 -11.84
C VAL A 107 8.76 -2.24 -11.92
N VAL A 108 8.19 -1.05 -12.10
CA VAL A 108 6.74 -0.80 -12.09
C VAL A 108 6.39 0.19 -13.20
N MET A 109 5.18 0.09 -13.75
CA MET A 109 4.75 0.95 -14.87
C MET A 109 3.40 1.56 -14.58
N ARG A 110 2.35 0.72 -14.51
CA ARG A 110 0.96 1.17 -14.28
C ARG A 110 0.27 0.45 -13.12
N ASP A 111 0.86 -0.65 -12.64
CA ASP A 111 0.31 -1.47 -11.55
C ASP A 111 0.07 -0.66 -10.28
N HIS A 112 1.03 0.19 -9.91
CA HIS A 112 0.92 1.00 -8.71
C HIS A 112 -0.18 2.06 -8.75
N TRP A 113 -0.62 2.47 -9.94
CA TRP A 113 -1.80 3.31 -10.14
C TRP A 113 -3.08 2.50 -10.09
N ARG A 114 -3.16 1.42 -10.89
CA ARG A 114 -4.35 0.54 -10.95
C ARG A 114 -4.74 -0.01 -9.58
N ASP A 115 -3.77 -0.45 -8.78
CA ASP A 115 -4.03 -0.95 -7.42
C ASP A 115 -4.73 0.10 -6.55
N TYR A 116 -4.34 1.36 -6.68
CA TYR A 116 -4.91 2.46 -5.90
C TYR A 116 -6.21 2.99 -6.50
N GLU A 117 -6.43 2.87 -7.80
CA GLU A 117 -7.73 3.09 -8.42
C GLU A 117 -8.75 2.06 -7.92
N MET A 118 -8.37 0.78 -7.87
CA MET A 118 -9.19 -0.29 -7.27
C MET A 118 -9.46 -0.01 -5.79
N PHE A 119 -8.43 0.34 -5.02
CA PHE A 119 -8.58 0.73 -3.62
C PHE A 119 -9.52 1.92 -3.43
N SER A 120 -9.49 2.90 -4.32
CA SER A 120 -10.38 4.07 -4.28
C SER A 120 -11.86 3.65 -4.22
N HIS A 121 -12.24 2.56 -4.89
CA HIS A 121 -13.61 2.06 -4.88
C HIS A 121 -14.05 1.43 -3.55
N THR A 122 -13.11 1.10 -2.66
CA THR A 122 -13.42 0.59 -1.32
C THR A 122 -13.53 1.69 -0.27
N LEU A 123 -13.14 2.92 -0.62
CA LEU A 123 -13.15 4.05 0.32
C LEU A 123 -14.54 4.69 0.37
N PRO A 124 -15.16 4.84 1.55
CA PRO A 124 -16.46 5.49 1.68
C PRO A 124 -16.34 6.99 1.37
N ASP A 125 -17.14 7.46 0.41
CA ASP A 125 -17.13 8.86 -0.02
C ASP A 125 -17.54 9.84 1.11
N GLU A 126 -18.26 9.38 2.13
CA GLU A 126 -18.59 10.17 3.32
C GLU A 126 -17.33 10.64 4.08
N TYR A 127 -16.34 9.76 4.23
CA TYR A 127 -15.12 10.04 4.99
C TYR A 127 -13.90 10.33 4.12
N PHE A 128 -13.94 9.91 2.86
CA PHE A 128 -12.96 10.26 1.83
C PHE A 128 -13.64 11.03 0.68
N PRO A 129 -14.16 12.26 0.87
CA PRO A 129 -14.94 12.91 -0.18
C PRO A 129 -14.13 13.13 -1.44
N LYS A 130 -14.75 12.92 -2.61
CA LYS A 130 -14.15 13.25 -3.90
C LYS A 130 -13.81 14.74 -3.94
N GLY A 131 -12.71 15.10 -4.59
CA GLY A 131 -12.20 16.47 -4.65
C GLY A 131 -11.42 16.92 -3.40
N SER A 132 -11.43 16.14 -2.31
CA SER A 132 -10.73 16.53 -1.07
C SER A 132 -9.22 16.50 -1.23
N ASN A 133 -8.52 17.37 -0.51
CA ASN A 133 -7.07 17.36 -0.44
C ASN A 133 -6.55 16.29 0.52
N TRP A 134 -5.36 15.77 0.21
CA TRP A 134 -4.73 14.64 0.89
C TRP A 134 -3.37 15.01 1.48
N LEU A 135 -3.05 14.50 2.67
CA LEU A 135 -1.69 14.51 3.22
C LEU A 135 -1.07 13.11 3.14
N MET A 136 0.07 12.98 2.46
CA MET A 136 0.94 11.80 2.52
C MET A 136 1.95 11.99 3.67
N LEU A 137 1.62 11.45 4.85
CA LEU A 137 2.51 11.41 6.02
C LEU A 137 3.27 10.08 6.04
N GLY A 138 4.31 10.00 5.23
CA GLY A 138 5.12 8.79 5.13
C GLY A 138 6.39 8.95 4.29
N PRO A 139 7.09 7.84 4.01
CA PRO A 139 8.33 7.87 3.26
C PRO A 139 8.21 8.46 1.85
N SER A 140 9.13 9.36 1.52
CA SER A 140 9.25 9.95 0.19
C SER A 140 10.25 9.17 -0.70
N GLY A 141 10.72 9.79 -1.80
CA GLY A 141 11.79 9.27 -2.64
C GLY A 141 11.47 7.93 -3.34
N PRO A 142 12.33 6.89 -3.21
CA PRO A 142 12.23 5.65 -3.99
C PRO A 142 11.14 4.69 -3.48
N ARG A 143 10.21 5.19 -2.67
CA ARG A 143 9.15 4.39 -2.06
C ARG A 143 7.88 4.51 -2.90
N ARG A 144 7.23 3.37 -3.10
CA ARG A 144 5.95 3.28 -3.79
C ARG A 144 4.90 4.25 -3.25
N LEU A 145 4.77 4.32 -1.92
CA LEU A 145 3.66 4.98 -1.24
C LEU A 145 3.49 6.43 -1.68
N ARG A 146 4.57 7.19 -1.90
CA ARG A 146 4.50 8.57 -2.35
C ARG A 146 3.70 8.69 -3.64
N LEU A 147 4.15 8.02 -4.70
CA LEU A 147 3.51 8.07 -6.02
C LEU A 147 2.10 7.48 -6.02
N ALA A 148 1.88 6.46 -5.21
CA ALA A 148 0.61 5.76 -5.21
C ALA A 148 -0.49 6.52 -4.43
N VAL A 149 -0.16 7.14 -3.30
CA VAL A 149 -1.09 8.02 -2.56
C VAL A 149 -1.33 9.32 -3.31
N GLU A 150 -0.28 9.88 -3.94
CA GLU A 150 -0.39 11.05 -4.81
C GLU A 150 -1.37 10.79 -5.96
N HIS A 151 -1.24 9.64 -6.64
CA HIS A 151 -2.19 9.21 -7.66
C HIS A 151 -3.60 8.97 -7.12
N LEU A 152 -3.74 8.33 -5.96
CA LEU A 152 -5.07 8.11 -5.35
C LEU A 152 -5.81 9.42 -5.11
N ALA A 153 -5.12 10.43 -4.58
CA ALA A 153 -5.69 11.76 -4.37
C ALA A 153 -6.17 12.35 -5.70
N GLN A 154 -5.33 12.34 -6.72
CA GLN A 154 -5.61 12.88 -8.05
C GLN A 154 -6.75 12.12 -8.77
N TYR A 155 -6.76 10.79 -8.70
CA TYR A 155 -7.82 9.95 -9.24
C TYR A 155 -9.17 10.22 -8.56
N ARG A 156 -9.16 10.64 -7.29
CA ARG A 156 -10.35 11.09 -6.57
C ARG A 156 -10.64 12.59 -6.76
N GLY A 157 -9.88 13.30 -7.58
CA GLY A 157 -10.06 14.72 -7.92
C GLY A 157 -9.40 15.71 -6.96
N GLY A 158 -8.57 15.25 -6.03
CA GLY A 158 -7.93 16.05 -5.00
C GLY A 158 -6.47 16.42 -5.28
N ILE A 159 -5.91 17.28 -4.44
CA ILE A 159 -4.48 17.63 -4.44
C ILE A 159 -3.77 16.86 -3.33
N SER A 160 -2.60 16.30 -3.64
CA SER A 160 -1.75 15.61 -2.66
C SER A 160 -0.64 16.52 -2.15
N PHE A 161 -0.53 16.61 -0.83
CA PHE A 161 0.56 17.24 -0.11
C PHE A 161 1.44 16.15 0.49
N CYS A 162 2.76 16.35 0.50
CA CYS A 162 3.72 15.39 1.03
C CYS A 162 4.62 16.07 2.06
N ILE A 163 5.23 15.26 2.92
CA ILE A 163 6.38 15.65 3.73
C ILE A 163 7.67 15.02 3.20
N ASP A 164 8.80 15.53 3.64
CA ASP A 164 10.09 14.87 3.45
C ASP A 164 10.41 13.94 4.62
N LEU A 165 10.44 12.64 4.34
CA LEU A 165 10.75 11.59 5.30
C LEU A 165 11.65 10.52 4.66
N ASP A 166 12.88 10.43 5.15
CA ASP A 166 13.86 9.39 4.80
C ASP A 166 13.89 8.27 5.86
N PRO A 167 13.22 7.14 5.62
CA PRO A 167 13.26 6.01 6.54
C PRO A 167 14.63 5.32 6.61
N ARG A 168 15.52 5.52 5.62
CA ARG A 168 16.89 4.95 5.67
C ARG A 168 17.72 5.68 6.70
N TRP A 169 17.53 6.99 6.84
CA TRP A 169 18.15 7.76 7.90
C TRP A 169 17.66 7.33 9.29
N VAL A 170 16.35 7.15 9.45
CA VAL A 170 15.74 6.61 10.69
C VAL A 170 16.41 5.30 11.12
N VAL A 171 16.60 4.36 10.19
CA VAL A 171 17.28 3.09 10.50
C VAL A 171 18.74 3.30 10.92
N LYS A 172 19.47 4.23 10.28
CA LYS A 172 20.87 4.54 10.66
C LYS A 172 20.95 5.12 12.07
N LEU A 173 20.03 6.01 12.45
CA LEU A 173 19.96 6.57 13.79
C LEU A 173 19.74 5.48 14.85
N ILE A 174 18.77 4.59 14.60
CA ILE A 174 18.48 3.45 15.49
C ILE A 174 19.71 2.54 15.62
N LYS A 175 20.35 2.16 14.51
CA LYS A 175 21.54 1.30 14.53
C LYS A 175 22.73 1.92 15.28
N LYS A 176 22.82 3.25 15.31
CA LYS A 176 23.84 4.00 16.05
C LYS A 176 23.48 4.25 17.52
N GLY A 177 22.25 3.94 17.94
CA GLY A 177 21.74 4.29 19.27
C GLY A 177 21.53 5.79 19.48
N TRP A 178 21.44 6.57 18.40
CA TRP A 178 21.29 8.03 18.44
C TRP A 178 19.83 8.42 18.64
N MET A 179 19.28 8.07 19.82
CA MET A 179 17.84 8.17 20.09
C MET A 179 17.34 9.61 20.17
N GLU A 180 18.13 10.54 20.69
CA GLU A 180 17.78 11.97 20.70
C GLU A 180 17.59 12.51 19.28
N HIS A 181 18.53 12.23 18.38
CA HIS A 181 18.41 12.60 16.96
C HIS A 181 17.23 11.91 16.27
N LEU A 182 16.86 10.70 16.70
CA LEU A 182 15.68 10.01 16.18
C LEU A 182 14.41 10.77 16.57
N GLU A 183 14.28 11.17 17.83
CA GLU A 183 13.11 11.94 18.28
C GLU A 183 13.04 13.32 17.63
N GLU A 184 14.17 14.03 17.50
CA GLU A 184 14.21 15.30 16.76
C GLU A 184 13.84 15.13 15.28
N TYR A 185 14.28 14.04 14.63
CA TYR A 185 13.92 13.77 13.25
C TYR A 185 12.42 13.46 13.08
N LYS A 186 11.84 12.71 14.02
CA LYS A 186 10.39 12.45 14.03
C LYS A 186 9.62 13.74 14.24
N LYS A 187 10.00 14.56 15.22
CA LYS A 187 9.41 15.88 15.48
C LYS A 187 9.46 16.75 14.22
N HIS A 188 10.60 16.80 13.53
CA HIS A 188 10.74 17.51 12.28
C HIS A 188 9.76 17.03 11.19
N CYS A 189 9.51 15.72 11.07
CA CYS A 189 8.52 15.19 10.13
C CYS A 189 7.08 15.61 10.51
N ILE A 190 6.77 15.61 11.80
CA ILE A 190 5.45 16.02 12.30
C ILE A 190 5.24 17.53 12.17
N ASP A 191 6.25 18.36 12.42
CA ASP A 191 6.16 19.81 12.25
C ASP A 191 5.87 20.20 10.79
N GLN A 192 6.44 19.47 9.82
CA GLN A 192 6.06 19.63 8.40
C GLN A 192 4.57 19.32 8.17
N ALA A 193 4.08 18.20 8.71
CA ALA A 193 2.68 17.81 8.59
C ALA A 193 1.72 18.82 9.23
N VAL A 194 2.03 19.28 10.44
CA VAL A 194 1.23 20.30 11.14
C VAL A 194 1.21 21.61 10.36
N THR A 195 2.36 22.03 9.81
CA THR A 195 2.43 23.23 8.96
C THR A 195 1.49 23.12 7.77
N VAL A 196 1.48 21.97 7.08
CA VAL A 196 0.60 21.73 5.93
C VAL A 196 -0.88 21.69 6.34
N LEU A 197 -1.22 21.00 7.42
CA LEU A 197 -2.61 20.86 7.89
C LEU A 197 -3.20 22.20 8.38
N THR A 198 -2.37 23.07 8.94
CA THR A 198 -2.81 24.37 9.50
C THR A 198 -2.70 25.53 8.51
N ALA A 199 -2.17 25.30 7.30
CA ALA A 199 -2.03 26.32 6.26
C ALA A 199 -3.32 26.66 5.49
N GLY A 200 -4.48 26.13 5.90
CA GLY A 200 -5.76 26.44 5.27
C GLY A 200 -5.98 25.74 3.92
N HIS A 201 -5.29 24.61 3.67
CA HIS A 201 -5.45 23.82 2.45
C HIS A 201 -6.70 22.91 2.43
N ASP A 202 -7.51 22.90 3.48
CA ASP A 202 -8.71 22.07 3.61
C ASP A 202 -8.47 20.57 3.30
N ILE A 203 -7.49 19.99 4.01
CA ILE A 203 -7.14 18.57 3.86
C ILE A 203 -8.11 17.73 4.66
N LYS A 204 -8.76 16.77 4.00
CA LYS A 204 -9.73 15.85 4.64
C LYS A 204 -9.21 14.42 4.77
N CYS A 205 -8.28 14.05 3.89
CA CYS A 205 -7.80 12.68 3.76
C CYS A 205 -6.30 12.60 4.07
N MET A 206 -5.84 11.49 4.61
CA MET A 206 -4.40 11.29 4.78
C MET A 206 -3.97 9.84 4.71
N PHE A 207 -2.71 9.64 4.34
CA PHE A 207 -1.98 8.41 4.63
C PHE A 207 -1.08 8.63 5.85
N ALA A 208 -1.05 7.67 6.78
CA ALA A 208 -0.06 7.63 7.87
C ALA A 208 0.32 6.19 8.26
N THR A 209 1.41 6.07 9.02
CA THR A 209 1.74 4.82 9.73
C THR A 209 1.37 4.98 11.21
N PRO A 210 1.14 3.89 11.97
CA PRO A 210 0.75 3.96 13.37
C PRO A 210 1.58 4.94 14.22
N LYS A 211 2.92 4.84 14.15
CA LYS A 211 3.82 5.74 14.89
C LYS A 211 3.72 7.20 14.47
N LEU A 212 3.58 7.47 13.17
CA LEU A 212 3.48 8.85 12.70
C LEU A 212 2.11 9.46 13.05
N LEU A 213 1.05 8.65 13.03
CA LEU A 213 -0.29 9.08 13.41
C LEU A 213 -0.37 9.41 14.89
N ASP A 214 0.17 8.54 15.75
CA ASP A 214 0.26 8.75 17.20
C ASP A 214 0.98 10.05 17.54
N GLN A 215 2.13 10.29 16.91
CA GLN A 215 2.91 11.50 17.12
C GLN A 215 2.24 12.76 16.55
N LEU A 216 1.53 12.64 15.42
CA LEU A 216 0.76 13.76 14.88
C LEU A 216 -0.35 14.15 15.85
N CYS A 217 -1.13 13.18 16.34
CA CYS A 217 -2.22 13.45 17.28
C CYS A 217 -1.70 14.10 18.57
N THR A 218 -0.60 13.57 19.15
CA THR A 218 0.05 14.16 20.32
C THR A 218 0.49 15.61 20.05
N ALA A 219 1.14 15.87 18.92
CA ALA A 219 1.62 17.21 18.58
C ALA A 219 0.46 18.21 18.33
N LEU A 220 -0.67 17.75 17.82
CA LEU A 220 -1.88 18.56 17.67
C LEU A 220 -2.51 18.87 19.04
N GLU A 221 -2.58 17.89 19.94
CA GLU A 221 -3.09 18.07 21.30
C GLU A 221 -2.25 19.09 22.09
N GLU A 222 -0.92 19.01 22.00
CA GLU A 222 0.01 20.00 22.59
C GLU A 222 -0.22 21.42 22.05
N ARG A 223 -0.82 21.56 20.87
CA ARG A 223 -1.17 22.84 20.23
C ARG A 223 -2.60 23.27 20.54
N GLY A 224 -3.30 22.53 21.40
CA GLY A 224 -4.68 22.81 21.78
C GLY A 224 -5.69 22.51 20.67
N THR A 225 -5.36 21.58 19.77
CA THR A 225 -6.26 21.13 18.71
C THR A 225 -6.24 19.60 18.58
N SER A 226 -6.93 19.06 17.58
CA SER A 226 -7.06 17.62 17.35
C SER A 226 -7.06 17.32 15.86
N ILE A 227 -6.85 16.04 15.52
CA ILE A 227 -6.91 15.56 14.13
C ILE A 227 -8.27 15.86 13.46
N LYS A 228 -9.36 15.84 14.25
CA LYS A 228 -10.71 16.20 13.81
C LYS A 228 -10.82 17.70 13.49
N GLU A 229 -10.33 18.55 14.39
CA GLU A 229 -10.44 20.01 14.25
C GLU A 229 -9.58 20.57 13.11
N VAL A 230 -8.46 19.92 12.77
CA VAL A 230 -7.71 20.24 11.55
C VAL A 230 -8.36 19.69 10.27
N GLY A 231 -9.49 19.01 10.39
CA GLY A 231 -10.38 18.68 9.28
C GLY A 231 -10.26 17.27 8.71
N ILE A 232 -9.44 16.38 9.29
CA ILE A 232 -9.28 15.01 8.79
C ILE A 232 -10.52 14.18 9.11
N THR A 233 -11.05 13.52 8.08
CA THR A 233 -12.19 12.59 8.17
C THR A 233 -11.82 11.19 7.71
N GLY A 234 -10.84 11.04 6.82
CA GLY A 234 -10.45 9.76 6.23
C GLY A 234 -8.96 9.47 6.38
N ILE A 235 -8.62 8.36 7.02
CA ILE A 235 -7.24 7.93 7.24
C ILE A 235 -7.03 6.56 6.59
N PHE A 236 -6.23 6.54 5.53
CA PHE A 236 -5.65 5.31 5.02
C PHE A 236 -4.37 5.04 5.83
N SER A 237 -4.37 4.00 6.67
CA SER A 237 -3.22 3.71 7.53
C SER A 237 -2.48 2.45 7.08
N GLY A 238 -1.15 2.51 6.97
CA GLY A 238 -0.33 1.38 6.51
C GLY A 238 0.88 1.11 7.39
N GLY A 239 1.43 -0.10 7.30
CA GLY A 239 2.56 -0.55 8.11
C GLY A 239 2.26 -1.81 8.91
N THR A 240 3.24 -2.28 9.68
CA THR A 240 3.17 -3.59 10.37
C THR A 240 2.91 -3.49 11.87
N GLU A 241 2.73 -2.29 12.41
CA GLU A 241 2.70 -2.03 13.86
C GLU A 241 1.26 -1.91 14.42
N PHE A 242 0.28 -2.45 13.71
CA PHE A 242 -1.09 -2.49 14.19
C PHE A 242 -1.32 -3.68 15.12
N THR A 243 -1.10 -3.46 16.41
CA THR A 243 -1.61 -4.38 17.44
C THR A 243 -3.09 -4.06 17.72
N PRO A 244 -3.93 -5.03 18.11
CA PRO A 244 -5.30 -4.75 18.51
C PRO A 244 -5.40 -3.67 19.61
N GLN A 245 -4.45 -3.66 20.54
CA GLN A 245 -4.38 -2.65 21.59
C GLN A 245 -4.08 -1.25 21.04
N TRP A 246 -3.13 -1.13 20.11
CA TRP A 246 -2.84 0.16 19.49
C TRP A 246 -4.04 0.66 18.68
N THR A 247 -4.70 -0.22 17.92
CA THR A 247 -5.88 0.17 17.13
C THR A 247 -7.02 0.64 18.04
N ARG A 248 -7.24 -0.05 19.16
CA ARG A 248 -8.20 0.38 20.18
C ARG A 248 -7.85 1.76 20.73
N TYR A 249 -6.61 1.97 21.17
CA TYR A 249 -6.14 3.26 21.69
C TYR A 249 -6.31 4.39 20.67
N CYS A 250 -5.95 4.13 19.40
CA CYS A 250 -6.11 5.10 18.33
C CYS A 250 -7.57 5.53 18.15
N ILE A 251 -8.51 4.57 18.15
CA ILE A 251 -9.93 4.86 17.97
C ILE A 251 -10.52 5.53 19.21
N GLU A 252 -10.32 4.95 20.39
CA GLU A 252 -10.96 5.43 21.63
C GLU A 252 -10.37 6.76 22.10
N GLU A 253 -9.04 6.92 22.06
CA GLU A 253 -8.35 8.06 22.66
C GLU A 253 -7.94 9.11 21.62
N LEU A 254 -7.28 8.71 20.52
CA LEU A 254 -6.77 9.69 19.55
C LEU A 254 -7.87 10.29 18.67
N PHE A 255 -8.89 9.50 18.31
CA PHE A 255 -10.02 9.97 17.49
C PHE A 255 -11.22 10.42 18.33
N GLY A 256 -11.28 10.03 19.60
CA GLY A 256 -12.41 10.33 20.49
C GLY A 256 -13.64 9.45 20.24
N GLY A 257 -13.43 8.21 19.79
CA GLY A 257 -14.46 7.19 19.64
C GLY A 257 -14.57 6.58 18.23
N PRO A 258 -15.53 5.64 18.06
CA PRO A 258 -15.78 5.00 16.77
C PRO A 258 -16.21 6.02 15.71
N THR A 259 -16.12 5.64 14.43
CA THR A 259 -16.35 6.52 13.28
C THR A 259 -17.66 7.32 13.38
N GLU A 260 -18.74 6.70 13.85
CA GLU A 260 -20.07 7.34 13.98
C GLU A 260 -20.07 8.49 15.01
N GLN A 261 -19.14 8.46 15.95
CA GLN A 261 -18.97 9.48 17.00
C GLN A 261 -17.86 10.48 16.64
N SER A 262 -16.70 9.99 16.23
CA SER A 262 -15.53 10.83 15.92
C SER A 262 -15.70 11.54 14.58
N GLY A 263 -16.39 10.93 13.62
CA GLY A 263 -16.40 11.36 12.22
C GLY A 263 -15.12 11.01 11.47
N ILE A 264 -14.26 10.17 12.08
CA ILE A 264 -12.96 9.76 11.52
C ILE A 264 -13.02 8.29 11.19
N TYR A 265 -12.90 7.98 9.90
CA TYR A 265 -12.81 6.62 9.40
C TYR A 265 -11.36 6.27 9.11
N MET A 266 -10.86 5.21 9.74
CA MET A 266 -9.55 4.65 9.45
C MET A 266 -9.68 3.30 8.74
N THR A 267 -9.01 3.15 7.60
CA THR A 267 -8.83 1.86 6.92
C THR A 267 -7.37 1.42 7.02
N PRO A 268 -7.09 0.41 7.87
CA PRO A 268 -5.79 -0.25 7.85
C PRO A 268 -5.59 -1.02 6.54
N THR A 269 -4.38 -0.95 6.00
CA THR A 269 -4.01 -1.78 4.85
C THR A 269 -2.67 -2.45 5.08
N TYR A 270 -2.52 -3.63 4.50
CA TYR A 270 -1.26 -4.30 4.36
C TYR A 270 -0.71 -4.03 2.96
N GLY A 271 0.40 -3.31 2.88
CA GLY A 271 1.12 -3.07 1.64
C GLY A 271 2.52 -3.64 1.71
N ASN A 272 2.98 -4.23 0.60
CA ASN A 272 4.40 -4.50 0.44
C ASN A 272 4.86 -4.01 -0.94
N THR A 273 6.16 -3.73 -1.06
CA THR A 273 6.72 -3.18 -2.30
C THR A 273 6.43 -4.09 -3.49
N LEU A 274 6.39 -5.42 -3.30
CA LEU A 274 6.33 -6.42 -4.36
C LEU A 274 4.92 -6.72 -4.89
N MET A 275 3.92 -6.77 -4.02
CA MET A 275 2.65 -7.46 -4.31
C MET A 275 1.41 -6.57 -4.31
N GLY A 276 1.52 -5.27 -4.05
CA GLY A 276 0.32 -4.43 -4.00
C GLY A 276 0.00 -3.89 -2.62
N LEU A 277 -1.27 -3.55 -2.48
CA LEU A 277 -1.93 -3.21 -1.22
C LEU A 277 -3.11 -4.16 -1.04
N ALA A 278 -3.45 -4.46 0.21
CA ALA A 278 -4.63 -5.21 0.59
C ALA A 278 -5.32 -4.49 1.74
N CYS A 279 -6.63 -4.28 1.61
CA CYS A 279 -7.44 -3.62 2.61
C CYS A 279 -7.84 -4.63 3.69
N SER A 280 -7.92 -4.17 4.94
CA SER A 280 -8.58 -4.96 5.97
C SER A 280 -10.10 -4.84 5.87
N LYS A 281 -10.80 -5.77 6.51
CA LYS A 281 -12.19 -5.54 6.90
C LYS A 281 -12.28 -4.33 7.84
N PRO A 282 -13.46 -3.67 7.93
CA PRO A 282 -13.70 -2.65 8.95
C PRO A 282 -13.37 -3.17 10.35
N VAL A 283 -12.62 -2.39 11.12
CA VAL A 283 -12.19 -2.79 12.47
C VAL A 283 -13.26 -2.37 13.48
N THR A 284 -13.76 -3.30 14.28
CA THR A 284 -14.83 -3.05 15.26
C THR A 284 -14.47 -3.51 16.67
N ALA A 285 -15.17 -2.98 17.67
CA ALA A 285 -15.05 -3.41 19.05
C ALA A 285 -15.49 -4.88 19.24
N GLU A 286 -16.50 -5.33 18.50
CA GLU A 286 -17.01 -6.72 18.53
C GLU A 286 -15.93 -7.73 18.09
N GLU A 287 -15.14 -7.36 17.09
CA GLU A 287 -14.00 -8.17 16.62
C GLU A 287 -12.71 -7.91 17.40
N LYS A 288 -12.82 -7.27 18.58
CA LYS A 288 -11.69 -6.94 19.48
C LYS A 288 -10.60 -6.12 18.81
N TYR A 289 -10.98 -5.24 17.90
CA TYR A 289 -10.07 -4.38 17.15
C TYR A 289 -9.01 -5.13 16.32
N LYS A 290 -9.30 -6.39 15.95
CA LYS A 290 -8.41 -7.19 15.11
C LYS A 290 -8.46 -6.72 13.66
N ILE A 291 -7.30 -6.69 13.02
CA ILE A 291 -7.17 -6.50 11.58
C ILE A 291 -7.14 -7.88 10.91
N SER A 292 -7.99 -8.07 9.91
CA SER A 292 -8.09 -9.29 9.10
C SER A 292 -8.37 -8.98 7.64
#